data_AF-A0A2U1LYP1-F1
#
_entry.id   AF-A0A2U1LYP1-F1
#
_cell.length_a   1.000
_cell.length_b   1.000
_cell.length_c   1.000
_cell.angle_alpha   90.00
_cell.angle_beta   90.00
_cell.angle_gamma   90.00
#
_symmetry.space_group_name_H-M   'P 1'
#
loop_
_entity.id
_entity.type
_entity.pdbx_description
1 polymer ?
#
loop_
_entity_poly.entity_id
_entity_poly.type
_entity_poly.pdbx_seq_one_letter_code
_entity_poly.pdbx_strand_id
1 'polypeptide(L)'
;MSTTTTENKSFEITKGINGLEKVILRETHGSSVEVYLYGAHVTSWKNEHNEEMLFVSSKYFVCIFIDTKLGMIEVRVEGLETLDYLDNTKNRERYTEQGDAITFESEIDKIYLSTPTKIAVLDHEKKRTFVIRKEGLPDAVVWNPWDKKAKTMADFGDEEYKQMLCVEAAAIEKPVTLKPGEEWKVRLELSAVPSSYFSGQLDPKKVLQGA
;
A
#
# COMPACT_ATOMS: atom_id res chain seq x y z
N MET A 1 -10.55 -29.20 -37.94
CA MET A 1 -10.80 -28.88 -36.52
C MET A 1 -10.37 -27.45 -36.30
N SER A 2 -11.30 -26.54 -36.04
CA SER A 2 -10.99 -25.13 -35.81
C SER A 2 -10.47 -24.98 -34.39
N THR A 3 -9.18 -24.73 -34.22
CA THR A 3 -8.60 -24.33 -32.94
C THR A 3 -9.06 -22.90 -32.66
N THR A 4 -10.03 -22.75 -31.75
CA THR A 4 -10.45 -21.46 -31.23
C THR A 4 -9.31 -20.92 -30.37
N THR A 5 -8.48 -20.04 -30.94
CA THR A 5 -7.52 -19.25 -30.16
C THR A 5 -8.32 -18.37 -29.22
N THR A 6 -8.42 -18.73 -27.95
CA THR A 6 -9.00 -17.87 -26.92
C THR A 6 -8.08 -16.65 -26.85
N GLU A 7 -8.49 -15.52 -27.42
CA GLU A 7 -7.82 -14.24 -27.20
C GLU A 7 -7.77 -14.01 -25.70
N ASN A 8 -6.59 -14.17 -25.11
CA ASN A 8 -6.38 -13.92 -23.70
C ASN A 8 -6.39 -12.40 -23.53
N LYS A 9 -7.59 -11.84 -23.29
CA LYS A 9 -7.77 -10.38 -23.15
C LYS A 9 -6.91 -9.89 -21.98
N SER A 10 -5.99 -8.98 -22.25
CA SER A 10 -5.14 -8.35 -21.25
C SER A 10 -5.90 -7.46 -20.27
N PHE A 11 -7.13 -7.06 -20.60
CA PHE A 11 -8.03 -6.37 -19.70
C PHE A 11 -9.51 -6.68 -19.96
N GLU A 12 -10.32 -6.49 -18.92
CA GLU A 12 -11.77 -6.61 -18.94
C GLU A 12 -12.39 -5.44 -18.17
N ILE A 13 -13.38 -4.75 -18.75
CA ILE A 13 -14.20 -3.75 -18.02
C ILE A 13 -15.51 -4.43 -17.64
N THR A 14 -15.86 -4.35 -16.35
CA THR A 14 -17.06 -4.97 -15.81
C THR A 14 -17.70 -4.10 -14.74
N LYS A 15 -18.90 -4.47 -14.29
CA LYS A 15 -19.63 -3.79 -13.21
C LYS A 15 -19.33 -4.49 -11.90
N GLY A 16 -18.85 -3.74 -10.91
CA GLY A 16 -18.59 -4.18 -9.55
C GLY A 16 -19.78 -3.91 -8.62
N ILE A 17 -19.46 -3.71 -7.33
CA ILE A 17 -20.44 -3.41 -6.29
C ILE A 17 -21.24 -2.16 -6.69
N ASN A 18 -22.56 -2.20 -6.47
CA ASN A 18 -23.49 -1.12 -6.80
C ASN A 18 -23.47 -0.66 -8.27
N GLY A 19 -22.96 -1.50 -9.19
CA GLY A 19 -22.89 -1.16 -10.61
C GLY A 19 -21.79 -0.16 -10.97
N LEU A 20 -20.83 0.09 -10.07
CA LEU A 20 -19.67 0.91 -10.37
C LEU A 20 -18.74 0.21 -11.37
N GLU A 21 -18.12 0.97 -12.27
CA GLU A 21 -17.21 0.41 -13.26
C GLU A 21 -15.87 0.05 -12.65
N LYS A 22 -15.40 -1.14 -12.99
CA LYS A 22 -14.06 -1.61 -12.66
C LYS A 22 -13.39 -2.21 -13.88
N VAL A 23 -12.06 -2.10 -13.90
CA VAL A 23 -11.21 -2.78 -14.86
C VAL A 23 -10.45 -3.89 -14.15
N ILE A 24 -10.39 -5.06 -14.78
CA ILE A 24 -9.54 -6.18 -14.36
C ILE A 24 -8.44 -6.27 -15.41
N LEU A 25 -7.19 -6.06 -14.99
CA LEU A 25 -6.02 -6.27 -15.83
C LEU A 25 -5.46 -7.66 -15.54
N ARG A 26 -5.06 -8.38 -16.59
CA ARG A 26 -4.48 -9.72 -16.49
C ARG A 26 -3.17 -9.75 -17.28
N GLU A 27 -2.12 -10.19 -16.61
CA GLU A 27 -0.83 -10.46 -17.22
C GLU A 27 -0.82 -11.86 -17.83
N THR A 28 -0.02 -12.06 -18.88
CA THR A 28 0.17 -13.36 -19.54
C THR A 28 0.68 -14.45 -18.59
N HIS A 29 1.42 -14.07 -17.54
CA HIS A 29 2.02 -14.98 -16.57
C HIS A 29 1.12 -15.29 -15.36
N GLY A 30 -0.09 -14.71 -15.31
CA GLY A 30 -1.12 -15.08 -14.33
C GLY A 30 -1.41 -14.02 -13.26
N SER A 31 -0.57 -13.00 -13.11
CA SER A 31 -0.87 -11.86 -12.24
C SER A 31 -2.14 -11.12 -12.68
N SER A 32 -2.88 -10.56 -11.74
CA SER A 32 -4.05 -9.73 -12.06
C SER A 32 -4.27 -8.62 -11.05
N VAL A 33 -4.89 -7.54 -11.50
CA VAL A 33 -5.29 -6.42 -10.65
C VAL A 33 -6.70 -5.95 -10.99
N GLU A 34 -7.49 -5.63 -9.97
CA GLU A 34 -8.82 -5.06 -10.09
C GLU A 34 -8.82 -3.61 -9.62
N VAL A 35 -9.30 -2.70 -10.46
CA VAL A 35 -9.32 -1.26 -10.17
C VAL A 35 -10.70 -0.68 -10.49
N TYR A 36 -11.34 -0.04 -9.51
CA TYR A 36 -12.53 0.77 -9.74
C TYR A 36 -12.14 2.10 -10.40
N LEU A 37 -12.80 2.42 -11.51
CA LEU A 37 -12.47 3.60 -12.31
C LEU A 37 -12.82 4.91 -11.61
N TYR A 38 -13.88 4.89 -10.80
CA TYR A 38 -14.20 6.01 -9.93
C TYR A 38 -13.32 5.99 -8.69
N GLY A 39 -12.41 6.96 -8.57
CA GLY A 39 -11.46 7.08 -7.46
C GLY A 39 -10.18 6.26 -7.61
N ALA A 40 -9.96 5.59 -8.76
CA ALA A 40 -8.76 4.78 -9.05
C ALA A 40 -8.41 3.77 -7.93
N HIS A 41 -9.43 3.15 -7.35
CA HIS A 41 -9.27 2.31 -6.17
C HIS A 41 -8.92 0.87 -6.55
N VAL A 42 -7.77 0.39 -6.10
CA VAL A 42 -7.34 -1.00 -6.28
C VAL A 42 -8.02 -1.88 -5.24
N THR A 43 -8.79 -2.88 -5.68
CA THR A 43 -9.60 -3.75 -4.79
C THR A 43 -9.18 -5.21 -4.83
N SER A 44 -8.23 -5.58 -5.70
CA SER A 44 -7.55 -6.87 -5.67
C SER A 44 -6.26 -6.76 -6.45
N TRP A 45 -5.21 -7.40 -5.96
CA TRP A 45 -3.97 -7.64 -6.68
C TRP A 45 -3.49 -9.05 -6.34
N LYS A 46 -3.50 -9.91 -7.36
CA LYS A 46 -3.06 -11.30 -7.25
C LYS A 46 -1.77 -11.51 -8.01
N ASN A 47 -0.86 -12.25 -7.42
CA ASN A 47 0.37 -12.70 -8.09
C ASN A 47 0.10 -13.88 -9.04
N GLU A 48 1.13 -14.35 -9.72
CA GLU A 48 1.09 -15.51 -10.63
C GLU A 48 0.62 -16.82 -9.96
N HIS A 49 0.74 -16.91 -8.63
CA HIS A 49 0.28 -18.05 -7.83
C HIS A 49 -1.16 -17.88 -7.32
N ASN A 50 -1.88 -16.84 -7.79
CA ASN A 50 -3.24 -16.49 -7.35
C ASN A 50 -3.33 -16.15 -5.85
N GLU A 51 -2.22 -15.76 -5.24
CA GLU A 51 -2.17 -15.24 -3.87
C GLU A 51 -2.52 -13.76 -3.86
N GLU A 52 -3.41 -13.36 -2.95
CA GLU A 52 -3.77 -11.97 -2.75
C GLU A 52 -2.61 -11.21 -2.06
N MET A 53 -2.24 -10.07 -2.63
CA MET A 53 -1.14 -9.22 -2.18
C MET A 53 -1.63 -8.02 -1.37
N LEU A 54 -2.92 -7.69 -1.50
CA LEU A 54 -3.59 -6.63 -0.77
C LEU A 54 -4.53 -7.22 0.27
N PHE A 55 -4.56 -6.61 1.44
CA PHE A 55 -5.70 -6.78 2.32
C PHE A 55 -6.80 -5.83 1.86
N VAL A 56 -8.04 -6.29 1.81
CA VAL A 56 -9.19 -5.42 1.54
C VAL A 56 -10.22 -5.78 2.59
N SER A 57 -10.43 -4.86 3.53
CA SER A 57 -11.49 -5.08 4.52
C SER A 57 -12.83 -5.15 3.78
N SER A 58 -13.68 -6.08 4.19
CA SER A 58 -15.00 -6.30 3.59
C SER A 58 -15.93 -5.09 3.66
N LYS A 59 -15.54 -4.02 4.37
CA LYS A 59 -16.37 -2.84 4.64
C LYS A 59 -15.64 -1.49 4.47
N TYR A 60 -14.32 -1.45 4.27
CA TYR A 60 -13.58 -0.20 4.01
C TYR A 60 -13.25 -0.04 2.53
N PHE A 61 -13.45 1.19 2.04
CA PHE A 61 -12.90 1.65 0.77
C PHE A 61 -11.85 2.72 1.09
N VAL A 62 -10.55 2.38 0.95
CA VAL A 62 -9.42 3.25 0.53
C VAL A 62 -8.06 2.67 0.97
N CYS A 63 -7.12 2.71 0.01
CA CYS A 63 -5.65 2.66 0.02
C CYS A 63 -4.91 1.44 0.57
N ILE A 64 -3.66 1.28 0.11
CA ILE A 64 -2.87 0.04 0.09
C ILE A 64 -2.75 -0.56 1.50
N PHE A 65 -3.59 -1.55 1.81
CA PHE A 65 -3.33 -2.45 2.91
C PHE A 65 -2.39 -3.53 2.40
N ILE A 66 -1.19 -3.55 2.96
CA ILE A 66 -0.28 -4.65 2.72
C ILE A 66 -0.73 -5.80 3.59
N ASP A 67 -1.01 -6.93 2.96
CA ASP A 67 -1.28 -8.16 3.70
C ASP A 67 0.02 -8.60 4.39
N THR A 68 0.01 -8.72 5.71
CA THR A 68 1.19 -9.15 6.48
C THR A 68 1.06 -10.61 6.95
N LYS A 69 -0.11 -11.24 6.74
CA LYS A 69 -0.59 -12.59 7.09
C LYS A 69 -0.24 -13.23 8.45
N LEU A 70 0.77 -12.85 9.20
CA LEU A 70 1.24 -13.64 10.36
C LEU A 70 1.80 -12.84 11.55
N GLY A 71 1.77 -11.50 11.48
CA GLY A 71 1.97 -10.63 12.65
C GLY A 71 2.79 -9.38 12.34
N MET A 72 2.35 -8.23 12.88
CA MET A 72 2.97 -6.94 12.60
C MET A 72 4.40 -6.76 13.13
N ILE A 73 4.83 -7.61 14.07
CA ILE A 73 6.13 -7.48 14.75
C ILE A 73 7.30 -7.71 13.77
N GLU A 74 7.09 -8.52 12.74
CA GLU A 74 8.10 -8.83 11.71
C GLU A 74 8.03 -7.90 10.49
N VAL A 75 7.20 -6.85 10.57
CA VAL A 75 7.03 -5.86 9.50
C VAL A 75 7.75 -4.57 9.88
N ARG A 76 8.48 -4.01 8.91
CA ARG A 76 9.17 -2.72 9.06
C ARG A 76 8.84 -1.80 7.90
N VAL A 77 8.74 -0.49 8.18
CA VAL A 77 8.65 0.52 7.13
C VAL A 77 9.94 1.32 7.10
N GLU A 78 10.53 1.42 5.92
CA GLU A 78 11.75 2.17 5.65
C GLU A 78 11.49 3.34 4.67
N GLY A 79 12.32 4.38 4.76
CA GLY A 79 12.24 5.61 3.97
C GLY A 79 11.48 6.74 4.66
N LEU A 80 11.14 6.59 5.94
CA LEU A 80 10.42 7.56 6.76
C LEU A 80 11.22 8.01 7.99
N GLU A 81 12.46 7.55 8.10
CA GLU A 81 13.37 7.87 9.19
C GLU A 81 13.67 9.36 9.21
N THR A 82 13.86 9.94 10.40
CA THR A 82 14.23 11.36 10.60
C THR A 82 13.21 12.39 10.10
N LEU A 83 12.05 11.96 9.61
CA LEU A 83 11.00 12.84 9.13
C LEU A 83 10.11 13.33 10.26
N ASP A 84 9.56 14.53 10.09
CA ASP A 84 8.44 14.98 10.90
C ASP A 84 7.17 14.20 10.59
N TYR A 85 6.38 13.93 11.61
CA TYR A 85 5.04 13.38 11.48
C TYR A 85 4.03 14.06 12.40
N LEU A 86 2.76 14.03 12.01
CA LEU A 86 1.62 14.35 12.86
C LEU A 86 1.04 13.04 13.41
N ASP A 87 0.85 12.95 14.72
CA ASP A 87 0.27 11.77 15.36
C ASP A 87 -1.23 11.97 15.63
N ASN A 88 -2.09 11.29 14.87
CA ASN A 88 -3.53 11.39 15.04
C ASN A 88 -4.00 10.78 16.38
N THR A 89 -3.23 9.87 17.00
CA THR A 89 -3.51 9.34 18.35
C THR A 89 -3.20 10.36 19.46
N LYS A 90 -2.41 11.39 19.14
CA LYS A 90 -2.02 12.49 20.03
C LYS A 90 -2.55 13.85 19.56
N ASN A 91 -3.78 13.87 19.03
CA ASN A 91 -4.44 15.10 18.60
C ASN A 91 -3.61 15.91 17.57
N ARG A 92 -2.96 15.20 16.64
CA ARG A 92 -2.10 15.76 15.58
C ARG A 92 -0.90 16.54 16.10
N GLU A 93 -0.40 16.22 17.28
CA GLU A 93 0.86 16.75 17.75
C GLU A 93 2.00 16.33 16.80
N ARG A 94 2.96 17.23 16.63
CA ARG A 94 4.09 17.05 15.72
C ARG A 94 5.29 16.49 16.47
N TYR A 95 5.90 15.48 15.87
CA TYR A 95 7.13 14.86 16.35
C TYR A 95 8.08 14.61 15.19
N THR A 96 9.33 14.24 15.49
CA THR A 96 10.32 13.81 14.50
C THR A 96 10.67 12.36 14.76
N GLU A 97 10.62 11.51 13.73
CA GLU A 97 10.97 10.10 13.84
C GLU A 97 12.44 9.89 14.19
N GLN A 98 12.71 9.01 15.15
CA GLN A 98 14.07 8.76 15.66
C GLN A 98 14.56 7.34 15.40
N GLY A 99 13.67 6.41 15.04
CA GLY A 99 14.05 5.04 14.72
C GLY A 99 14.73 4.91 13.36
N ASP A 100 15.61 3.90 13.24
CA ASP A 100 16.22 3.50 11.96
C ASP A 100 15.22 2.84 10.99
N ALA A 101 14.04 2.46 11.49
CA ALA A 101 12.89 1.99 10.74
C ALA A 101 11.63 2.13 11.62
N ILE A 102 10.45 2.12 11.00
CA ILE A 102 9.19 2.11 11.73
C ILE A 102 8.84 0.66 12.08
N THR A 103 8.65 0.38 13.36
CA THR A 103 8.21 -0.92 13.91
C THR A 103 6.89 -0.76 14.66
N PHE A 104 6.18 -1.87 14.86
CA PHE A 104 4.81 -1.86 15.35
C PHE A 104 4.66 -2.67 16.64
N GLU A 105 4.43 -1.97 17.76
CA GLU A 105 4.15 -2.58 19.07
C GLU A 105 2.80 -2.14 19.67
N SER A 106 2.16 -1.16 19.03
CA SER A 106 0.88 -0.57 19.44
C SER A 106 0.16 0.05 18.25
N GLU A 107 -1.02 0.61 18.51
CA GLU A 107 -1.74 1.47 17.56
C GLU A 107 -0.82 2.54 16.98
N ILE A 108 -0.91 2.73 15.67
CA ILE A 108 -0.19 3.77 14.93
C ILE A 108 -1.16 4.46 13.98
N ASP A 109 -1.12 5.78 13.99
CA ASP A 109 -1.87 6.63 13.06
C ASP A 109 -1.05 7.90 12.82
N LYS A 110 0.01 7.75 12.03
CA LYS A 110 1.01 8.80 11.79
C LYS A 110 0.92 9.31 10.37
N ILE A 111 0.95 10.63 10.22
CA ILE A 111 1.07 11.33 8.93
C ILE A 111 2.49 11.85 8.82
N TYR A 112 3.36 11.16 8.09
CA TYR A 112 4.71 11.60 7.77
C TYR A 112 4.67 12.68 6.69
N LEU A 113 5.45 13.73 6.90
CA LEU A 113 5.37 14.97 6.13
C LEU A 113 6.55 15.10 5.16
N SER A 114 6.30 15.66 3.97
CA SER A 114 7.37 15.89 2.96
C SER A 114 8.25 14.65 2.69
N THR A 115 7.59 13.50 2.63
CA THR A 115 8.20 12.18 2.49
C THR A 115 8.86 11.98 1.13
N PRO A 116 9.91 11.15 1.03
CA PRO A 116 10.53 10.82 -0.25
C PRO A 116 9.53 10.13 -1.19
N THR A 117 9.93 9.99 -2.45
CA THR A 117 9.10 9.35 -3.45
C THR A 117 9.00 7.84 -3.27
N LYS A 118 9.92 7.20 -2.52
CA LYS A 118 9.97 5.75 -2.31
C LYS A 118 9.83 5.43 -0.83
N ILE A 119 8.88 4.55 -0.51
CA ILE A 119 8.68 3.95 0.81
C ILE A 119 8.72 2.43 0.65
N ALA A 120 9.38 1.73 1.56
CA ALA A 120 9.48 0.28 1.52
C ALA A 120 8.83 -0.34 2.75
N VAL A 121 8.03 -1.38 2.56
CA VAL A 121 7.47 -2.20 3.63
C VAL A 121 8.08 -3.58 3.53
N LEU A 122 8.91 -3.92 4.50
CA LEU A 122 9.62 -5.18 4.58
C LEU A 122 8.81 -6.15 5.42
N ASP A 123 8.43 -7.26 4.82
CA ASP A 123 7.75 -8.39 5.46
C ASP A 123 8.79 -9.51 5.55
N HIS A 124 9.47 -9.58 6.69
CA HIS A 124 10.58 -10.52 6.90
C HIS A 124 10.09 -11.97 6.88
N GLU A 125 8.90 -12.22 7.41
CA GLU A 125 8.32 -13.55 7.49
C GLU A 125 7.99 -14.13 6.11
N LYS A 126 7.37 -13.33 5.23
CA LYS A 126 7.10 -13.73 3.84
C LYS A 126 8.29 -13.52 2.91
N LYS A 127 9.41 -12.99 3.42
CA LYS A 127 10.62 -12.68 2.65
C LYS A 127 10.31 -11.84 1.41
N ARG A 128 9.45 -10.84 1.58
CA ARG A 128 9.04 -9.93 0.50
C ARG A 128 9.14 -8.47 0.94
N THR A 129 9.25 -7.60 -0.05
CA THR A 129 9.23 -6.16 0.16
C THR A 129 8.21 -5.55 -0.78
N PHE A 130 7.27 -4.80 -0.20
CA PHE A 130 6.41 -3.93 -0.98
C PHE A 130 7.12 -2.59 -1.13
N VAL A 131 7.27 -2.13 -2.37
CA VAL A 131 7.84 -0.83 -2.69
C VAL A 131 6.73 0.04 -3.23
N ILE A 132 6.47 1.12 -2.50
CA ILE A 132 5.51 2.16 -2.86
C ILE A 132 6.32 3.33 -3.45
N ARG A 133 6.03 3.69 -4.70
CA ARG A 133 6.54 4.92 -5.30
C ARG A 133 5.39 5.91 -5.52
N LYS A 134 5.57 7.13 -5.05
CA LYS A 134 4.58 8.21 -5.14
C LYS A 134 5.15 9.46 -5.80
N GLU A 135 4.35 10.08 -6.66
CA GLU A 135 4.62 11.38 -7.28
C GLU A 135 3.36 12.24 -7.16
N GLY A 136 3.53 13.55 -6.94
CA GLY A 136 2.43 14.49 -6.74
C GLY A 136 1.74 14.44 -5.37
N LEU A 137 2.13 13.50 -4.50
CA LEU A 137 1.62 13.29 -3.14
C LEU A 137 2.79 13.47 -2.14
N PRO A 138 2.89 14.61 -1.43
CA PRO A 138 4.05 14.93 -0.60
C PRO A 138 4.10 14.16 0.73
N ASP A 139 2.97 13.70 1.24
CA ASP A 139 2.85 13.11 2.57
C ASP A 139 2.60 11.61 2.49
N ALA A 140 2.80 10.90 3.60
CA ALA A 140 2.42 9.50 3.71
C ALA A 140 1.76 9.19 5.06
N VAL A 141 0.72 8.37 5.05
CA VAL A 141 0.07 7.87 6.26
C VAL A 141 0.58 6.46 6.53
N VAL A 142 0.95 6.18 7.78
CA VAL A 142 1.19 4.81 8.26
C VAL A 142 0.17 4.53 9.35
N TRP A 143 -0.68 3.54 9.11
CA TRP A 143 -1.81 3.27 9.99
C TRP A 143 -2.01 1.77 10.26
N ASN A 144 -2.25 1.47 11.55
CA ASN A 144 -2.81 0.22 12.01
C ASN A 144 -3.55 0.48 13.34
N PRO A 145 -4.82 0.04 13.47
CA PRO A 145 -5.65 0.34 14.62
C PRO A 145 -5.22 -0.39 15.90
N TRP A 146 -4.54 -1.53 15.77
CA TRP A 146 -4.27 -2.45 16.87
C TRP A 146 -5.54 -2.96 17.57
N ASP A 147 -5.35 -3.78 18.60
CA ASP A 147 -6.40 -4.56 19.27
C ASP A 147 -7.60 -3.71 19.75
N LYS A 148 -7.32 -2.68 20.58
CA LYS A 148 -8.37 -1.91 21.24
C LYS A 148 -9.22 -1.12 20.26
N LYS A 149 -8.59 -0.47 19.26
CA LYS A 149 -9.30 0.33 18.27
C LYS A 149 -10.07 -0.57 17.31
N ALA A 150 -9.47 -1.67 16.84
CA ALA A 150 -10.12 -2.63 15.94
C ALA A 150 -11.48 -3.10 16.47
N LYS A 151 -11.54 -3.50 17.76
CA LYS A 151 -12.78 -3.92 18.45
C LYS A 151 -13.87 -2.86 18.55
N THR A 152 -13.54 -1.58 18.35
CA THR A 152 -14.52 -0.48 18.38
C THR A 152 -15.07 -0.11 17.01
N MET A 153 -14.46 -0.62 15.94
CA MET A 153 -14.80 -0.29 14.57
C MET A 153 -15.86 -1.27 14.08
N ALA A 154 -17.11 -0.82 13.96
CA ALA A 154 -18.25 -1.67 13.56
C ALA A 154 -18.05 -2.33 12.17
N ASP A 155 -17.15 -1.75 11.39
CA ASP A 155 -16.79 -2.12 10.03
C ASP A 155 -15.40 -2.77 9.91
N PHE A 156 -14.76 -3.15 11.00
CA PHE A 156 -13.46 -3.83 11.00
C PHE A 156 -13.53 -5.08 11.86
N GLY A 157 -12.91 -6.18 11.42
CA GLY A 157 -12.86 -7.40 12.25
C GLY A 157 -11.92 -7.21 13.44
N ASP A 158 -12.30 -7.73 14.61
CA ASP A 158 -11.52 -7.61 15.86
C ASP A 158 -10.04 -8.02 15.72
N GLU A 159 -9.76 -8.96 14.80
CA GLU A 159 -8.43 -9.54 14.58
C GLU A 159 -7.82 -9.14 13.22
N GLU A 160 -8.54 -8.37 12.39
CA GLU A 160 -8.08 -7.96 11.04
C GLU A 160 -6.81 -7.12 11.09
N TYR A 161 -6.57 -6.41 12.20
CA TYR A 161 -5.38 -5.57 12.39
C TYR A 161 -4.07 -6.37 12.33
N LYS A 162 -4.12 -7.67 12.64
CA LYS A 162 -2.93 -8.54 12.66
C LYS A 162 -2.38 -8.86 11.27
N GLN A 163 -3.20 -8.67 10.24
CA GLN A 163 -2.90 -9.08 8.86
C GLN A 163 -2.76 -7.89 7.92
N MET A 164 -2.74 -6.66 8.45
CA MET A 164 -2.78 -5.47 7.63
C MET A 164 -1.82 -4.39 8.13
N LEU A 165 -1.32 -3.61 7.20
CA LEU A 165 -0.67 -2.33 7.46
C LEU A 165 -1.05 -1.38 6.33
N CYS A 166 -1.56 -0.20 6.66
CA CYS A 166 -1.76 0.86 5.69
C CYS A 166 -0.50 1.68 5.53
N VAL A 167 -0.05 1.83 4.29
CA VAL A 167 0.93 2.87 3.89
C VAL A 167 0.36 3.63 2.70
N GLU A 168 -0.10 4.85 2.95
CA GLU A 168 -0.91 5.61 1.99
C GLU A 168 -0.17 6.85 1.52
N ALA A 169 -0.10 7.07 0.20
CA ALA A 169 0.40 8.32 -0.35
C ALA A 169 -0.68 9.41 -0.25
N ALA A 170 -0.35 10.58 0.27
CA ALA A 170 -1.32 11.62 0.57
C ALA A 170 -0.81 13.04 0.31
N ALA A 171 -1.74 14.00 0.31
CA ALA A 171 -1.45 15.44 0.39
C ALA A 171 -2.31 16.02 1.51
N ILE A 172 -1.76 16.12 2.72
CA ILE A 172 -2.52 16.40 3.96
C ILE A 172 -2.07 17.71 4.60
N GLU A 173 -0.76 17.93 4.76
CA GLU A 173 -0.26 19.10 5.49
C GLU A 173 -0.64 20.40 4.79
N LYS A 174 -0.48 20.39 3.47
CA LYS A 174 -0.74 21.54 2.60
C LYS A 174 -1.86 21.16 1.64
N PRO A 175 -3.05 21.76 1.77
CA PRO A 175 -4.15 21.51 0.86
C PRO A 175 -3.75 21.83 -0.59
N VAL A 176 -4.08 20.93 -1.51
CA VAL A 176 -3.93 21.18 -2.94
C VAL A 176 -5.05 22.11 -3.39
N THR A 177 -4.69 23.32 -3.82
CA THR A 177 -5.64 24.31 -4.33
C THR A 177 -5.42 24.49 -5.83
N LEU A 178 -6.48 24.31 -6.62
CA LEU A 178 -6.46 24.48 -8.08
C LEU A 178 -7.31 25.67 -8.49
N LYS A 179 -6.76 26.51 -9.37
CA LYS A 179 -7.50 27.56 -10.07
C LYS A 179 -8.21 26.99 -11.30
N PRO A 180 -9.19 27.70 -11.87
CA PRO A 180 -9.82 27.29 -13.12
C PRO A 180 -8.77 26.99 -14.21
N GLY A 181 -8.82 25.78 -14.77
CA GLY A 181 -7.89 25.31 -15.81
C GLY A 181 -6.58 24.69 -15.29
N GLU A 182 -6.32 24.70 -13.99
CA GLU A 182 -5.16 23.98 -13.41
C GLU A 182 -5.47 22.49 -13.22
N GLU A 183 -4.42 21.67 -13.31
CA GLU A 183 -4.50 20.22 -13.13
C GLU A 183 -3.56 19.78 -12.00
N TRP A 184 -4.02 18.83 -11.19
CA TRP A 184 -3.16 18.08 -10.26
C TRP A 184 -3.06 16.65 -10.74
N LYS A 185 -1.83 16.18 -10.95
CA LYS A 185 -1.53 14.81 -11.39
C LYS A 185 -0.77 14.10 -10.29
N VAL A 186 -1.21 12.89 -10.01
CA VAL A 186 -0.57 12.00 -9.04
C VAL A 186 -0.26 10.67 -9.71
N ARG A 187 0.80 10.02 -9.25
CA ARG A 187 1.18 8.68 -9.67
C ARG A 187 1.51 7.87 -8.43
N LEU A 188 0.93 6.67 -8.37
CA LEU A 188 1.23 5.68 -7.37
C LEU A 188 1.63 4.39 -8.09
N GLU A 189 2.79 3.86 -7.75
CA GLU A 189 3.28 2.58 -8.23
C GLU A 189 3.51 1.69 -7.02
N LEU A 190 2.87 0.52 -7.04
CA LEU A 190 3.04 -0.51 -6.03
C LEU A 190 3.71 -1.70 -6.70
N SER A 191 4.76 -2.21 -6.06
CA SER A 191 5.49 -3.38 -6.53
C SER A 191 5.84 -4.29 -5.37
N ALA A 192 5.80 -5.61 -5.61
CA ALA A 192 6.21 -6.61 -4.64
C ALA A 192 7.44 -7.29 -5.22
N VAL A 193 8.54 -7.23 -4.47
CA VAL A 193 9.80 -7.84 -4.86
C VAL A 193 10.21 -8.84 -3.79
N PRO A 194 10.93 -9.93 -4.16
CA PRO A 194 11.59 -10.75 -3.17
C PRO A 194 12.49 -9.87 -2.29
N SER A 195 12.41 -10.05 -0.98
CA SER A 195 13.30 -9.34 -0.07
C SER A 195 14.68 -9.97 -0.19
N SER A 196 15.64 -9.26 -0.80
CA SER A 196 17.05 -9.64 -0.80
C SER A 196 17.76 -9.29 0.52
N TYR A 197 17.04 -8.87 1.56
CA TYR A 197 17.63 -8.23 2.73
C TYR A 197 18.20 -9.21 3.75
N PHE A 198 19.53 -9.33 3.68
CA PHE A 198 20.44 -9.59 4.80
C PHE A 198 21.38 -8.40 5.09
N SER A 199 21.27 -7.21 4.45
CA SER A 199 22.37 -6.24 4.53
C SER A 199 22.10 -4.73 4.32
N GLY A 200 20.92 -4.19 4.67
CA GLY A 200 20.77 -2.74 4.93
C GLY A 200 21.17 -1.74 3.81
N GLN A 201 21.08 -2.08 2.52
CA GLN A 201 21.35 -1.12 1.43
C GLN A 201 20.27 -1.16 0.34
N LEU A 202 19.50 -0.06 0.22
CA LEU A 202 18.46 0.15 -0.79
C LEU A 202 19.07 0.54 -2.15
N ASP A 203 19.80 -0.35 -2.82
CA ASP A 203 20.09 -0.19 -4.25
C ASP A 203 19.62 -1.40 -5.07
N PRO A 204 18.45 -1.31 -5.74
CA PRO A 204 17.95 -2.35 -6.64
C PRO A 204 18.92 -2.71 -7.78
N LYS A 205 19.83 -1.80 -8.17
CA LYS A 205 20.81 -2.08 -9.24
C LYS A 205 21.92 -3.02 -8.79
N LYS A 206 22.21 -3.10 -7.48
CA LYS A 206 23.20 -4.05 -6.94
C LYS A 206 22.67 -5.47 -6.78
N VAL A 207 21.35 -5.65 -6.70
CA VAL A 207 20.73 -6.98 -6.55
C VAL A 207 20.66 -7.74 -7.87
N LEU A 208 20.64 -7.04 -9.01
CA LEU A 208 20.58 -7.64 -10.35
C LEU A 208 21.95 -8.01 -10.93
N GLN A 209 23.04 -7.58 -10.30
CA GLN A 209 24.41 -7.98 -10.65
C GLN A 209 25.01 -8.67 -9.44
N GLY A 210 24.74 -9.97 -9.29
CA GLY A 210 25.28 -10.76 -8.20
C GLY A 210 26.81 -10.81 -8.24
N ALA A 211 27.42 -10.55 -7.06
CA ALA A 211 28.84 -10.70 -6.70
C ALA A 211 29.88 -9.89 -7.50
#